data_AF-A0A011RH35-F1
#
_entry.id   AF-A0A011RH35-F1
#
_cell.length_a   1.000
_cell.length_b   1.000
_cell.length_c   1.000
_cell.angle_alpha   90.00
_cell.angle_beta   90.00
_cell.angle_gamma   90.00
#
_symmetry.space_group_name_H-M   'P 1'
#
loop_
_entity.id
_entity.type
_entity.pdbx_description
1 polymer ?
#
loop_
_entity_poly.entity_id
_entity_poly.type
_entity_poly.pdbx_seq_one_letter_code
_entity_poly.pdbx_strand_id
1 'polypeptide(L)'
;MNGSDLPPFMGYLPPVVDGTLLELMNMSYPDYPPRAGRTGAQLSESRLLALDSLRLFFKEKPHQRAAEIVGEAVLRQTPFCLYLRNFGLGPRVYGARNDPYGLPQVVTLTGQFDNYMQRSLQAAVEPSLPVVGIQNPAGQSGPLPAFVLADEDWESLAALLVRNAGMIVIHFLGFTSGVLKELELIRAAGKQTSTLVVIEQEDPFAALKDAALLTGARRQVPVSIAGSLDDFPHRLLRQGDDGWEEVQAKLAAMAREPHAPPVDRALSLPPEFLPPEPLRNYCTDRATEEYDSAHQLMDEKRFDEAEDVLYRAVAYAHWARYPLGRVMTLTALGQLSLIGFGAKGDAGSLLEMALDTCQEVRTTSRTAAKMYPAIEQALGRLRAETAAKGKGEIDAAGK
;
A
#
# COMPACT_ATOMS: atom_id res chain seq x y z
N MET A 1 -7.16 18.74 30.52
CA MET A 1 -6.42 19.11 29.30
C MET A 1 -7.10 20.34 28.72
N ASN A 2 -6.48 21.52 28.85
CA ASN A 2 -6.92 22.73 28.17
C ASN A 2 -6.38 22.70 26.72
N GLY A 3 -7.05 23.40 25.82
CA GLY A 3 -6.92 23.25 24.37
C GLY A 3 -5.51 23.37 23.78
N SER A 4 -5.35 22.72 22.62
CA SER A 4 -4.28 22.79 21.62
C SER A 4 -3.00 21.96 21.75
N ASP A 5 -2.93 20.93 22.60
CA ASP A 5 -1.78 20.01 22.66
C ASP A 5 -2.04 18.68 21.90
N LEU A 6 -2.45 18.75 20.64
CA LEU A 6 -2.22 17.59 19.77
C LEU A 6 -0.70 17.49 19.56
N PRO A 7 -0.10 16.29 19.58
CA PRO A 7 1.30 16.17 19.24
C PRO A 7 1.56 16.82 17.88
N PRO A 8 2.74 17.46 17.67
CA PRO A 8 3.02 18.41 16.57
C PRO A 8 2.94 17.82 15.17
N PHE A 9 2.53 16.56 15.09
CA PHE A 9 2.55 15.72 13.94
C PHE A 9 1.13 15.34 13.46
N MET A 10 0.07 15.47 14.27
CA MET A 10 -1.31 15.19 13.80
C MET A 10 -1.71 15.95 12.52
N GLY A 11 -2.23 15.24 11.52
CA GLY A 11 -2.70 15.78 10.24
C GLY A 11 -1.81 15.46 9.02
N TYR A 12 -0.71 14.71 9.19
CA TYR A 12 0.20 14.36 8.08
C TYR A 12 -0.03 12.96 7.49
N LEU A 13 -0.83 12.10 8.13
CA LEU A 13 -1.28 10.82 7.57
C LEU A 13 -2.81 10.77 7.54
N PRO A 14 -3.42 9.80 6.83
CA PRO A 14 -4.86 9.64 6.87
C PRO A 14 -5.38 9.56 8.33
N PRO A 15 -6.55 10.13 8.65
CA PRO A 15 -7.03 10.24 10.04
C PRO A 15 -7.06 8.93 10.83
N VAL A 16 -7.35 7.81 10.16
CA VAL A 16 -7.31 6.45 10.76
C VAL A 16 -5.90 6.09 11.26
N VAL A 17 -4.87 6.56 10.57
CA VAL A 17 -3.48 6.17 10.78
C VAL A 17 -2.86 7.08 11.83
N ASP A 18 -3.10 8.38 11.72
CA ASP A 18 -2.76 9.35 12.75
C ASP A 18 -3.45 8.99 14.08
N GLY A 19 -4.74 8.64 14.03
CA GLY A 19 -5.49 8.14 15.17
C GLY A 19 -4.88 6.88 15.77
N THR A 20 -4.54 5.88 14.94
CA THR A 20 -3.92 4.63 15.40
C THR A 20 -2.53 4.86 16.03
N LEU A 21 -1.70 5.71 15.43
CA LEU A 21 -0.36 6.00 15.95
C LEU A 21 -0.42 6.83 17.24
N LEU A 22 -1.36 7.78 17.32
CA LEU A 22 -1.62 8.55 18.52
C LEU A 22 -2.13 7.64 19.65
N GLU A 23 -3.03 6.72 19.34
CA GLU A 23 -3.54 5.74 20.30
C GLU A 23 -2.40 4.84 20.79
N LEU A 24 -1.55 4.34 19.90
CA LEU A 24 -0.37 3.54 20.24
C LEU A 24 0.56 4.31 21.19
N MET A 25 0.86 5.57 20.89
CA MET A 25 1.70 6.42 21.76
C MET A 25 1.05 6.68 23.12
N ASN A 26 -0.23 7.05 23.13
CA ASN A 26 -0.97 7.35 24.34
C ASN A 26 -1.03 6.12 25.26
N MET A 27 -1.27 4.94 24.71
CA MET A 27 -1.27 3.68 25.46
C MET A 27 0.09 3.33 26.06
N SER A 28 1.19 3.98 25.66
CA SER A 28 2.57 3.68 26.05
C SER A 28 3.18 4.69 27.03
N TYR A 29 2.45 5.69 27.53
CA TYR A 29 2.97 6.62 28.55
C TYR A 29 2.78 6.09 29.97
N PRO A 30 3.79 6.18 30.87
CA PRO A 30 3.67 5.74 32.26
C PRO A 30 2.58 6.48 33.05
N ASP A 31 2.37 7.76 32.73
CA ASP A 31 1.36 8.62 33.36
C ASP A 31 -0.02 8.54 32.67
N TYR A 32 -0.11 7.78 31.56
CA TYR A 32 -1.42 7.50 30.97
C TYR A 32 -2.16 6.61 31.97
N PRO A 33 -3.32 7.04 32.48
CA PRO A 33 -3.89 6.44 33.66
C PRO A 33 -4.09 4.94 33.43
N PRO A 34 -3.58 4.08 34.32
CA PRO A 34 -4.03 2.72 34.28
C PRO A 34 -5.51 2.76 34.66
N ARG A 35 -6.35 1.99 33.95
CA ARG A 35 -7.58 1.42 34.53
C ARG A 35 -8.79 2.35 34.69
N ALA A 36 -9.28 2.90 33.57
CA ALA A 36 -10.74 3.04 33.39
C ALA A 36 -11.36 1.64 33.16
N GLY A 37 -11.17 0.72 34.11
CA GLY A 37 -11.71 -0.65 34.04
C GLY A 37 -11.04 -1.63 33.07
N ARG A 38 -9.99 -1.25 32.33
CA ARG A 38 -9.27 -2.16 31.41
C ARG A 38 -8.05 -2.84 32.03
N THR A 39 -7.86 -4.13 31.77
CA THR A 39 -6.71 -4.93 32.27
C THR A 39 -5.47 -4.75 31.40
N GLY A 40 -4.27 -5.04 31.93
CA GLY A 40 -3.02 -4.96 31.14
C GLY A 40 -3.06 -5.80 29.85
N ALA A 41 -3.75 -6.95 29.89
CA ALA A 41 -3.97 -7.79 28.71
C ALA A 41 -4.78 -7.10 27.60
N GLN A 42 -5.76 -6.26 27.95
CA GLN A 42 -6.57 -5.51 26.97
C GLN A 42 -5.78 -4.38 26.31
N LEU A 43 -4.80 -3.80 27.02
CA LEU A 43 -3.89 -2.81 26.46
C LEU A 43 -2.90 -3.47 25.48
N SER A 44 -2.35 -4.64 25.83
CA SER A 44 -1.51 -5.43 24.92
C SER A 44 -2.27 -5.83 23.64
N GLU A 45 -3.50 -6.31 23.75
CA GLU A 45 -4.33 -6.64 22.59
C GLU A 45 -4.61 -5.42 21.70
N SER A 46 -4.93 -4.27 22.30
CA SER A 46 -5.17 -3.02 21.57
C SER A 46 -3.91 -2.53 20.83
N ARG A 47 -2.73 -2.68 21.45
CA ARG A 47 -1.44 -2.35 20.83
C ARG A 47 -1.14 -3.26 19.63
N LEU A 48 -1.44 -4.55 19.74
CA LEU A 48 -1.26 -5.50 18.63
C LEU A 48 -2.22 -5.23 17.48
N LEU A 49 -3.49 -4.93 17.76
CA LEU A 49 -4.46 -4.53 16.74
C LEU A 49 -4.06 -3.21 16.04
N ALA A 50 -3.53 -2.25 16.80
CA ALA A 50 -2.97 -1.02 16.25
C ALA A 50 -1.75 -1.33 15.34
N LEU A 51 -0.83 -2.19 15.78
CA LEU A 51 0.32 -2.60 14.97
C LEU A 51 -0.07 -3.40 13.73
N ASP A 52 -1.06 -4.28 13.80
CA ASP A 52 -1.54 -5.01 12.62
C ASP A 52 -2.31 -4.09 11.67
N SER A 53 -3.06 -3.11 12.19
CA SER A 53 -3.69 -2.06 11.37
C SER A 53 -2.64 -1.18 10.68
N LEU A 54 -1.56 -0.85 11.38
CA LEU A 54 -0.41 -0.16 10.79
C LEU A 54 0.31 -1.06 9.80
N ARG A 55 0.49 -2.35 10.09
CA ARG A 55 1.07 -3.31 9.16
C ARG A 55 0.24 -3.38 7.90
N LEU A 56 -1.06 -3.65 7.99
CA LEU A 56 -1.96 -3.70 6.85
C LEU A 56 -1.91 -2.38 6.11
N PHE A 57 -2.07 -1.25 6.80
CA PHE A 57 -1.99 0.05 6.15
C PHE A 57 -0.66 0.23 5.40
N PHE A 58 0.50 -0.01 6.02
CA PHE A 58 1.84 0.17 5.45
C PHE A 58 2.26 -0.89 4.42
N LYS A 59 1.84 -2.14 4.58
CA LYS A 59 1.98 -3.26 3.64
C LYS A 59 1.06 -3.07 2.42
N GLU A 60 -0.08 -2.43 2.63
CA GLU A 60 -1.09 -2.07 1.64
C GLU A 60 -1.04 -0.57 1.29
N LYS A 61 0.12 0.11 1.33
CA LYS A 61 0.27 1.48 0.75
C LYS A 61 0.84 1.42 -0.66
N PRO A 62 0.02 1.10 -1.68
CA PRO A 62 0.41 1.29 -3.05
C PRO A 62 0.84 2.75 -3.29
N HIS A 63 0.23 3.71 -2.59
CA HIS A 63 0.51 5.14 -2.75
C HIS A 63 1.93 5.52 -2.31
N GLN A 64 2.39 5.03 -1.15
CA GLN A 64 3.73 5.36 -0.65
C GLN A 64 4.80 4.72 -1.54
N ARG A 65 4.60 3.46 -1.92
CA ARG A 65 5.53 2.76 -2.79
C ARG A 65 5.60 3.39 -4.18
N ALA A 66 4.47 3.89 -4.70
CA ALA A 66 4.45 4.66 -5.95
C ALA A 66 5.23 5.96 -5.85
N ALA A 67 5.08 6.71 -4.74
CA ALA A 67 5.85 7.93 -4.50
C ALA A 67 7.36 7.67 -4.42
N GLU A 68 7.78 6.59 -3.76
CA GLU A 68 9.19 6.17 -3.70
C GLU A 68 9.74 5.81 -5.07
N ILE A 69 9.01 5.00 -5.86
CA ILE A 69 9.45 4.60 -7.20
C ILE A 69 9.62 5.83 -8.10
N VAL A 70 8.65 6.74 -8.10
CA VAL A 70 8.73 7.98 -8.91
C VAL A 70 9.86 8.87 -8.40
N GLY A 71 10.01 9.02 -7.09
CA GLY A 71 11.09 9.79 -6.48
C GLY A 71 12.48 9.26 -6.85
N GLU A 72 12.70 7.95 -6.74
CA GLU A 72 13.96 7.31 -7.14
C GLU A 72 14.21 7.43 -8.64
N ALA A 73 13.18 7.22 -9.47
CA ALA A 73 13.27 7.37 -10.91
C ALA A 73 13.71 8.77 -11.33
N VAL A 74 13.14 9.80 -10.70
CA VAL A 74 13.50 11.21 -10.93
C VAL A 74 14.93 11.48 -10.46
N LEU A 75 15.28 11.09 -9.22
CA LEU A 75 16.61 11.33 -8.65
C LEU A 75 17.72 10.66 -9.44
N ARG A 76 17.50 9.42 -9.89
CA ARG A 76 18.49 8.62 -10.63
C ARG A 76 18.40 8.82 -12.15
N GLN A 77 17.45 9.62 -12.62
CA GLN A 77 17.17 9.82 -14.04
C GLN A 77 16.96 8.49 -14.78
N THR A 78 16.19 7.58 -14.16
CA THR A 78 15.82 6.30 -14.73
C THR A 78 14.34 6.28 -15.09
N PRO A 79 13.94 5.66 -16.21
CA PRO A 79 12.53 5.62 -16.62
C PRO A 79 11.69 4.74 -15.68
N PHE A 80 10.40 5.01 -15.64
CA PHE A 80 9.38 4.18 -15.01
C PHE A 80 8.18 3.99 -15.94
N CYS A 81 7.41 2.94 -15.71
CA CYS A 81 6.15 2.67 -16.39
C CYS A 81 4.97 3.21 -15.56
N LEU A 82 4.08 3.96 -16.20
CA LEU A 82 2.85 4.48 -15.60
C LEU A 82 1.64 3.70 -16.12
N TYR A 83 0.91 3.07 -15.22
CA TYR A 83 -0.41 2.51 -15.48
C TYR A 83 -1.49 3.53 -15.11
N LEU A 84 -2.16 4.08 -16.11
CA LEU A 84 -3.22 5.05 -15.93
C LEU A 84 -4.51 4.38 -15.45
N ARG A 85 -5.41 5.19 -14.91
CA ARG A 85 -6.59 4.72 -14.17
C ARG A 85 -7.52 3.97 -15.10
N ASN A 86 -8.07 2.86 -14.61
CA ASN A 86 -8.98 2.05 -15.39
C ASN A 86 -10.43 2.59 -15.34
N PHE A 87 -10.74 3.51 -16.25
CA PHE A 87 -12.08 4.06 -16.40
C PHE A 87 -13.03 3.04 -17.07
N GLY A 88 -14.01 2.55 -16.31
CA GLY A 88 -15.09 1.68 -16.81
C GLY A 88 -14.92 0.17 -16.55
N LEU A 89 -13.72 -0.29 -16.18
CA LEU A 89 -13.47 -1.66 -15.68
C LEU A 89 -13.24 -1.71 -14.16
N GLY A 90 -13.02 -0.56 -13.51
CA GLY A 90 -12.99 -0.44 -12.05
C GLY A 90 -14.37 -0.67 -11.40
N PRO A 91 -14.44 -0.61 -10.05
CA PRO A 91 -15.67 -0.90 -9.33
C PRO A 91 -16.85 -0.03 -9.77
N ARG A 92 -17.98 -0.68 -10.05
CA ARG A 92 -19.25 -0.03 -10.37
C ARG A 92 -20.10 0.08 -9.11
N VAL A 93 -20.53 1.28 -8.81
CA VAL A 93 -21.37 1.60 -7.65
C VAL A 93 -22.84 1.50 -8.06
N TYR A 94 -23.58 0.64 -7.38
CA TYR A 94 -25.01 0.42 -7.59
C TYR A 94 -25.79 0.90 -6.37
N GLY A 95 -26.82 1.72 -6.60
CA GLY A 95 -27.81 1.98 -5.55
C GLY A 95 -28.67 0.73 -5.35
N ALA A 96 -28.66 0.16 -4.14
CA ALA A 96 -29.56 -0.92 -3.74
C ALA A 96 -30.83 -0.37 -3.08
N ARG A 97 -31.84 -1.23 -2.86
CA ARG A 97 -32.96 -0.89 -1.98
C ARG A 97 -32.43 -0.54 -0.59
N ASN A 98 -33.13 0.36 0.09
CA ASN A 98 -32.83 0.67 1.49
C ASN A 98 -32.74 -0.63 2.31
N ASP A 99 -31.83 -0.66 3.28
CA ASP A 99 -31.74 -1.75 4.24
C ASP A 99 -33.06 -1.87 5.06
N PRO A 100 -33.21 -2.90 5.91
CA PRO A 100 -34.42 -3.06 6.74
C PRO A 100 -34.73 -1.86 7.66
N TYR A 101 -33.80 -0.93 7.83
CA TYR A 101 -33.90 0.27 8.65
C TYR A 101 -34.11 1.56 7.84
N GLY A 102 -34.22 1.47 6.51
CA GLY A 102 -34.47 2.61 5.63
C GLY A 102 -33.22 3.35 5.15
N LEU A 103 -32.01 2.85 5.42
CA LEU A 103 -30.75 3.47 4.98
C LEU A 103 -30.40 3.05 3.55
N PRO A 104 -30.00 3.98 2.66
CA PRO A 104 -29.61 3.66 1.30
C PRO A 104 -28.38 2.76 1.30
N GLN A 105 -28.52 1.52 0.82
CA GLN A 105 -27.39 0.64 0.58
C GLN A 105 -26.75 0.93 -0.77
N VAL A 106 -25.43 0.88 -0.77
CA VAL A 106 -24.60 1.02 -1.97
C VAL A 106 -23.85 -0.29 -2.15
N VAL A 107 -24.01 -0.92 -3.30
CA VAL A 107 -23.30 -2.15 -3.66
C VAL A 107 -22.22 -1.82 -4.68
N THR A 108 -20.98 -2.14 -4.36
CA THR A 108 -19.84 -1.96 -5.26
C THR A 108 -19.49 -3.29 -5.92
N LEU A 109 -19.64 -3.42 -7.23
CA LEU A 109 -19.20 -4.60 -7.98
C LEU A 109 -17.82 -4.35 -8.58
N THR A 110 -16.88 -5.26 -8.36
CA THR A 110 -15.49 -5.16 -8.84
C THR A 110 -15.26 -6.12 -10.00
N GLY A 111 -14.73 -5.62 -11.13
CA GLY A 111 -14.35 -6.45 -12.28
C GLY A 111 -12.96 -7.08 -12.09
N GLN A 112 -12.72 -8.27 -12.66
CA GLN A 112 -11.43 -8.95 -12.54
C GLN A 112 -10.37 -8.47 -13.53
N PHE A 113 -10.76 -7.81 -14.64
CA PHE A 113 -9.86 -7.47 -15.74
C PHE A 113 -8.77 -6.47 -15.35
N ASP A 114 -9.03 -5.57 -14.39
CA ASP A 114 -8.00 -4.67 -13.88
C ASP A 114 -6.88 -5.42 -13.16
N ASN A 115 -7.24 -6.39 -12.31
CA ASN A 115 -6.26 -7.24 -11.62
C ASN A 115 -5.42 -8.07 -12.61
N TYR A 116 -6.00 -8.56 -13.70
CA TYR A 116 -5.26 -9.28 -14.74
C TYR A 116 -4.24 -8.37 -15.45
N MET A 117 -4.62 -7.13 -15.76
CA MET A 117 -3.70 -6.15 -16.35
C MET A 117 -2.55 -5.83 -15.39
N GLN A 118 -2.86 -5.55 -14.12
CA GLN A 118 -1.85 -5.27 -13.10
C GLN A 118 -0.86 -6.42 -12.91
N ARG A 119 -1.34 -7.68 -12.88
CA ARG A 119 -0.46 -8.86 -12.85
C ARG A 119 0.38 -9.02 -14.11
N SER A 120 -0.19 -8.71 -15.27
CA SER A 120 0.53 -8.77 -16.55
C SER A 120 1.66 -7.72 -16.60
N LEU A 121 1.41 -6.51 -16.10
CA LEU A 121 2.44 -5.48 -15.93
C LEU A 121 3.52 -5.91 -14.95
N GLN A 122 3.13 -6.49 -13.82
CA GLN A 122 4.06 -7.02 -12.82
C GLN A 122 4.98 -8.09 -13.42
N ALA A 123 4.43 -9.01 -14.21
CA ALA A 123 5.20 -10.10 -14.81
C ALA A 123 6.06 -9.65 -16.00
N ALA A 124 5.52 -8.80 -16.88
CA ALA A 124 6.15 -8.48 -18.17
C ALA A 124 7.01 -7.21 -18.15
N VAL A 125 6.71 -6.24 -17.27
CA VAL A 125 7.32 -4.90 -17.28
C VAL A 125 8.19 -4.66 -16.05
N GLU A 126 7.70 -4.97 -14.84
CA GLU A 126 8.40 -4.71 -13.57
C GLU A 126 9.87 -5.19 -13.53
N PRO A 127 10.24 -6.35 -14.12
CA PRO A 127 11.63 -6.81 -14.15
C PRO A 127 12.60 -5.86 -14.86
N SER A 128 12.10 -5.03 -15.78
CA SER A 128 12.91 -4.11 -16.60
C SER A 128 12.66 -2.64 -16.27
N LEU A 129 11.43 -2.28 -15.93
CA LEU A 129 11.01 -0.92 -15.57
C LEU A 129 10.14 -0.95 -14.32
N PRO A 130 10.46 -0.14 -13.29
CA PRO A 130 9.56 0.04 -12.16
C PRO A 130 8.17 0.48 -12.63
N VAL A 131 7.11 -0.15 -12.12
CA VAL A 131 5.72 0.13 -12.51
C VAL A 131 4.99 0.85 -11.38
N VAL A 132 4.29 1.92 -11.71
CA VAL A 132 3.39 2.63 -10.80
C VAL A 132 2.03 2.85 -11.45
N GLY A 133 0.96 2.73 -10.67
CA GLY A 133 -0.41 2.96 -11.09
C GLY A 133 -1.00 4.27 -10.59
N ILE A 134 -2.18 4.62 -11.12
CA ILE A 134 -3.13 5.55 -10.49
C ILE A 134 -4.41 4.76 -10.21
N GLN A 135 -4.91 4.84 -8.98
CA GLN A 135 -6.07 4.09 -8.50
C GLN A 135 -7.10 4.99 -7.82
N ASN A 136 -8.34 4.52 -7.80
CA ASN A 136 -9.47 5.22 -7.19
C ASN A 136 -9.56 4.80 -5.74
N PRO A 137 -9.94 5.71 -4.82
CA PRO A 137 -10.20 5.36 -3.42
C PRO A 137 -11.30 4.31 -3.27
N ALA A 138 -12.29 4.30 -4.19
CA ALA A 138 -13.36 3.30 -4.22
C ALA A 138 -12.95 1.95 -4.87
N GLY A 139 -11.70 1.85 -5.36
CA GLY A 139 -11.09 0.69 -6.00
C GLY A 139 -10.72 -0.43 -5.02
N GLN A 140 -10.71 -1.69 -5.50
CA GLN A 140 -9.92 -2.72 -4.82
C GLN A 140 -8.44 -2.48 -5.09
N SER A 141 -7.60 -2.65 -4.07
CA SER A 141 -6.14 -2.62 -4.21
C SER A 141 -5.67 -3.78 -5.09
N GLY A 142 -4.99 -3.48 -6.19
CA GLY A 142 -4.30 -4.48 -6.99
C GLY A 142 -2.83 -4.66 -6.57
N PRO A 143 -2.08 -5.56 -7.23
CA PRO A 143 -0.71 -5.90 -6.84
C PRO A 143 0.33 -4.80 -7.12
N LEU A 144 -0.01 -3.78 -7.92
CA LEU A 144 0.95 -2.72 -8.26
C LEU A 144 0.96 -1.59 -7.21
N PRO A 145 2.13 -1.00 -6.94
CA PRO A 145 2.22 0.32 -6.32
C PRO A 145 1.41 1.33 -7.13
N ALA A 146 0.59 2.17 -6.49
CA ALA A 146 -0.31 3.10 -7.16
C ALA A 146 -0.69 4.31 -6.30
N PHE A 147 -0.71 5.50 -6.92
CA PHE A 147 -1.28 6.69 -6.29
C PHE A 147 -2.79 6.56 -6.16
N VAL A 148 -3.28 6.45 -4.93
CA VAL A 148 -4.71 6.51 -4.62
C VAL A 148 -5.13 7.98 -4.54
N LEU A 149 -5.96 8.45 -5.48
CA LEU A 149 -6.35 9.87 -5.60
C LEU A 149 -7.85 10.03 -5.80
N ALA A 150 -8.45 11.00 -5.10
CA ALA A 150 -9.83 11.41 -5.34
C ALA A 150 -9.99 12.09 -6.71
N ASP A 151 -11.24 12.17 -7.20
CA ASP A 151 -11.57 12.69 -8.53
C ASP A 151 -11.29 14.19 -8.71
N GLU A 152 -11.00 14.93 -7.64
CA GLU A 152 -10.72 16.37 -7.69
C GLU A 152 -9.21 16.68 -7.89
N ASP A 153 -8.32 15.78 -7.45
CA ASP A 153 -6.86 16.02 -7.44
C ASP A 153 -6.09 15.21 -8.49
N TRP A 154 -6.74 14.24 -9.14
CA TRP A 154 -6.04 13.30 -10.01
C TRP A 154 -5.45 13.94 -11.26
N GLU A 155 -6.11 14.94 -11.87
CA GLU A 155 -5.68 15.50 -13.16
C GLU A 155 -4.28 16.10 -13.09
N SER A 156 -4.00 16.84 -12.02
CA SER A 156 -2.72 17.53 -11.83
C SER A 156 -1.57 16.53 -11.64
N LEU A 157 -1.79 15.47 -10.84
CA LEU A 157 -0.78 14.44 -10.65
C LEU A 157 -0.63 13.57 -11.91
N ALA A 158 -1.72 13.21 -12.59
CA ALA A 158 -1.67 12.45 -13.83
C ALA A 158 -0.89 13.19 -14.91
N ALA A 159 -1.13 14.50 -15.09
CA ALA A 159 -0.36 15.33 -16.02
C ALA A 159 1.14 15.31 -15.72
N LEU A 160 1.51 15.42 -14.43
CA LEU A 160 2.90 15.37 -13.98
C LEU A 160 3.54 14.00 -14.24
N LEU A 161 2.84 12.91 -13.91
CA LEU A 161 3.34 11.55 -14.09
C LEU A 161 3.46 11.19 -15.58
N VAL A 162 2.47 11.53 -16.41
CA VAL A 162 2.48 11.30 -17.86
C VAL A 162 3.68 11.97 -18.52
N ARG A 163 3.99 13.21 -18.13
CA ARG A 163 5.16 13.93 -18.65
C ARG A 163 6.48 13.21 -18.36
N ASN A 164 6.58 12.57 -17.20
CA ASN A 164 7.82 11.97 -16.69
C ASN A 164 7.94 10.46 -16.91
N ALA A 165 6.85 9.79 -17.28
CA ALA A 165 6.86 8.37 -17.56
C ALA A 165 7.68 8.04 -18.83
N GLY A 166 8.43 6.93 -18.76
CA GLY A 166 9.16 6.38 -19.91
C GLY A 166 8.30 5.46 -20.77
N MET A 167 7.28 4.84 -20.15
CA MET A 167 6.26 4.01 -20.78
C MET A 167 4.92 4.30 -20.11
N ILE A 168 3.84 4.32 -20.87
CA ILE A 168 2.48 4.53 -20.35
C ILE A 168 1.59 3.39 -20.82
N VAL A 169 0.72 2.89 -19.94
CA VAL A 169 -0.28 1.89 -20.28
C VAL A 169 -1.64 2.40 -19.83
N ILE A 170 -2.60 2.41 -20.76
CA ILE A 170 -4.00 2.73 -20.48
C ILE A 170 -4.88 1.56 -20.91
N HIS A 171 -5.82 1.16 -20.05
CA HIS A 171 -6.71 0.03 -20.26
C HIS A 171 -8.14 0.44 -19.92
N PHE A 172 -9.07 0.33 -20.88
CA PHE A 172 -10.46 0.78 -20.69
C PHE A 172 -11.47 0.02 -21.55
N LEU A 173 -12.74 0.06 -21.16
CA LEU A 173 -13.87 -0.54 -21.88
C LEU A 173 -14.50 0.37 -22.95
N GLY A 174 -14.42 1.68 -22.76
CA GLY A 174 -14.97 2.64 -23.71
C GLY A 174 -14.49 4.06 -23.44
N PHE A 175 -14.72 4.94 -24.40
CA PHE A 175 -14.34 6.35 -24.33
C PHE A 175 -15.27 7.12 -23.39
N THR A 176 -14.89 7.19 -22.13
CA THR A 176 -15.52 8.08 -21.14
C THR A 176 -14.82 9.45 -21.14
N SER A 177 -15.42 10.46 -20.50
CA SER A 177 -14.77 11.77 -20.32
C SER A 177 -13.41 11.65 -19.63
N GLY A 178 -13.27 10.76 -18.64
CA GLY A 178 -12.01 10.49 -17.95
C GLY A 178 -10.94 9.90 -18.88
N VAL A 179 -11.31 8.91 -19.70
CA VAL A 179 -10.39 8.33 -20.72
C VAL A 179 -9.95 9.39 -21.71
N LEU A 180 -10.88 10.19 -22.24
CA LEU A 180 -10.55 11.25 -23.20
C LEU A 180 -9.57 12.26 -22.59
N LYS A 181 -9.77 12.62 -21.32
CA LYS A 181 -8.86 13.50 -20.60
C LYS A 181 -7.47 12.91 -20.43
N GLU A 182 -7.35 11.63 -20.07
CA GLU A 182 -6.05 10.94 -19.99
C GLU A 182 -5.33 10.90 -21.34
N LEU A 183 -6.07 10.61 -22.43
CA LEU A 183 -5.53 10.63 -23.79
C LEU A 183 -5.06 12.04 -24.19
N GLU A 184 -5.79 13.08 -23.81
CA GLU A 184 -5.38 14.48 -24.02
C GLU A 184 -4.10 14.83 -23.25
N LEU A 185 -3.96 14.38 -21.99
CA LEU A 185 -2.73 14.57 -21.21
C LEU A 185 -1.53 13.91 -21.90
N ILE A 186 -1.70 12.69 -22.41
CA ILE A 186 -0.67 11.97 -23.17
C ILE A 186 -0.28 12.74 -24.44
N ARG A 187 -1.26 13.25 -25.18
CA ARG A 187 -1.03 14.08 -26.38
C ARG A 187 -0.28 15.36 -26.06
N ALA A 188 -0.70 16.07 -25.01
CA ALA A 188 -0.06 17.30 -24.56
C ALA A 188 1.41 17.08 -24.17
N ALA A 189 1.74 15.90 -23.63
CA ALA A 189 3.11 15.51 -23.31
C ALA A 189 3.90 14.93 -24.48
N GLY A 190 3.27 14.71 -25.66
CA GLY A 190 3.92 14.09 -26.81
C GLY A 190 4.31 12.63 -26.60
N LYS A 191 3.56 11.89 -25.75
CA LYS A 191 3.91 10.53 -25.29
C LYS A 191 3.18 9.41 -26.04
N GLN A 192 2.51 9.69 -27.15
CA GLN A 192 1.69 8.71 -27.88
C GLN A 192 2.49 7.47 -28.31
N THR A 193 3.72 7.63 -28.77
CA THR A 193 4.61 6.53 -29.19
C THR A 193 5.09 5.68 -28.02
N SER A 194 5.13 6.21 -26.81
CA SER A 194 5.52 5.50 -25.58
C SER A 194 4.31 4.92 -24.83
N THR A 195 3.12 4.98 -25.43
CA THR A 195 1.86 4.59 -24.78
C THR A 195 1.26 3.35 -25.43
N LEU A 196 0.97 2.32 -24.62
CA LEU A 196 0.12 1.20 -25.02
C LEU A 196 -1.34 1.49 -24.64
N VAL A 197 -2.22 1.46 -25.64
CA VAL A 197 -3.67 1.56 -25.48
C VAL A 197 -4.30 0.19 -25.60
N VAL A 198 -4.90 -0.32 -24.53
CA VAL A 198 -5.63 -1.59 -24.53
C VAL A 198 -7.12 -1.29 -24.40
N ILE A 199 -7.89 -1.69 -25.41
CA ILE A 199 -9.34 -1.49 -25.46
C ILE A 199 -10.01 -2.83 -25.24
N GLU A 200 -10.77 -2.92 -24.17
CA GLU A 200 -11.55 -4.09 -23.83
C GLU A 200 -12.80 -4.19 -24.72
N GLN A 201 -13.02 -5.34 -25.37
CA GLN A 201 -14.23 -5.58 -26.18
C GLN A 201 -15.36 -6.26 -25.38
N GLU A 202 -15.04 -6.90 -24.26
CA GLU A 202 -16.00 -7.64 -23.45
C GLU A 202 -16.31 -6.86 -22.17
N ASP A 203 -17.60 -6.59 -21.88
CA ASP A 203 -17.95 -5.99 -20.59
C ASP A 203 -17.76 -7.06 -19.49
N PRO A 204 -16.79 -6.92 -18.56
CA PRO A 204 -16.56 -7.91 -17.49
C PRO A 204 -17.78 -8.07 -16.56
N PHE A 205 -18.71 -7.14 -16.63
CA PHE A 205 -19.95 -7.16 -15.86
C PHE A 205 -21.15 -7.69 -16.67
N ALA A 206 -20.95 -8.17 -17.91
CA ALA A 206 -22.02 -8.70 -18.75
C ALA A 206 -22.78 -9.85 -18.07
N ALA A 207 -22.05 -10.78 -17.43
CA ALA A 207 -22.62 -11.89 -16.67
C ALA A 207 -23.29 -11.45 -15.35
N LEU A 208 -22.98 -10.25 -14.85
CA LEU A 208 -23.56 -9.68 -13.63
C LEU A 208 -24.86 -8.88 -13.90
N LYS A 209 -25.29 -8.76 -15.16
CA LYS A 209 -26.58 -8.16 -15.53
C LYS A 209 -27.76 -8.82 -14.79
N ASP A 210 -27.70 -10.14 -14.61
CA ASP A 210 -28.77 -10.90 -13.96
C ASP A 210 -28.82 -10.67 -12.44
N ALA A 211 -27.67 -10.36 -11.81
CA ALA A 211 -27.61 -10.00 -10.38
C ALA A 211 -28.16 -8.59 -10.09
N ALA A 212 -27.99 -7.64 -11.03
CA ALA A 212 -28.59 -6.30 -10.92
C ALA A 212 -30.12 -6.33 -11.09
N LEU A 213 -30.64 -7.23 -11.93
CA LEU A 213 -32.08 -7.51 -12.09
C LEU A 213 -32.70 -8.05 -10.80
N LEU A 214 -31.98 -8.89 -10.04
CA LEU A 214 -32.44 -9.46 -8.76
C LEU A 214 -32.46 -8.44 -7.60
N THR A 215 -31.64 -7.39 -7.66
CA THR A 215 -31.47 -6.38 -6.59
C THR A 215 -32.26 -5.09 -6.84
N GLY A 216 -32.84 -4.91 -8.02
CA GLY A 216 -33.53 -3.67 -8.42
C GLY A 216 -32.59 -2.48 -8.64
N ALA A 217 -31.29 -2.73 -8.72
CA ALA A 217 -30.27 -1.71 -8.88
C ALA A 217 -30.28 -1.12 -10.30
N ARG A 218 -30.34 0.22 -10.41
CA ARG A 218 -30.25 0.90 -11.71
C ARG A 218 -28.80 0.98 -12.17
N ARG A 219 -28.51 0.37 -13.32
CA ARG A 219 -27.21 0.42 -14.00
C ARG A 219 -26.93 1.84 -14.49
N GLN A 220 -25.90 2.49 -13.96
CA GLN A 220 -25.27 3.62 -14.66
C GLN A 220 -24.31 3.03 -15.70
N VAL A 221 -24.72 3.00 -16.96
CA VAL A 221 -23.81 2.65 -18.07
C VAL A 221 -22.95 3.88 -18.34
N PRO A 222 -21.61 3.78 -18.30
CA PRO A 222 -20.76 4.88 -18.74
C PRO A 222 -21.14 5.26 -20.17
N VAL A 223 -21.47 6.53 -20.39
CA VAL A 223 -21.78 7.02 -21.74
C VAL A 223 -20.49 7.00 -22.55
N SER A 224 -20.44 6.16 -23.58
CA SER A 224 -19.34 6.15 -24.54
C SER A 224 -19.50 7.36 -25.47
N ILE A 225 -18.46 8.17 -25.57
CA ILE A 225 -18.39 9.37 -26.41
C ILE A 225 -17.49 9.06 -27.62
N ALA A 226 -17.62 9.81 -28.72
CA ALA A 226 -16.69 9.69 -29.83
C ALA A 226 -15.25 10.05 -29.40
N GLY A 227 -14.29 9.17 -29.70
CA GLY A 227 -12.86 9.39 -29.48
C GLY A 227 -12.04 8.92 -30.68
N SER A 228 -10.84 9.48 -30.88
CA SER A 228 -9.86 9.03 -31.88
C SER A 228 -8.59 8.53 -31.19
N LEU A 229 -7.94 7.55 -31.82
CA LEU A 229 -6.65 6.95 -31.42
C LEU A 229 -5.70 6.83 -32.61
N ASP A 230 -5.93 7.60 -33.68
CA ASP A 230 -5.15 7.50 -34.91
C ASP A 230 -3.68 7.84 -34.70
N ASP A 231 -3.41 8.70 -33.72
CA ASP A 231 -2.10 9.14 -33.29
C ASP A 231 -1.38 8.19 -32.31
N PHE A 232 -2.04 7.10 -31.88
CA PHE A 232 -1.47 6.08 -31.00
C PHE A 232 -1.07 4.82 -31.79
N PRO A 233 0.25 4.59 -32.02
CA PRO A 233 0.72 3.47 -32.83
C PRO A 233 0.68 2.12 -32.12
N HIS A 234 0.62 2.10 -30.78
CA HIS A 234 0.52 0.89 -29.98
C HIS A 234 -0.88 0.78 -29.39
N ARG A 235 -1.77 0.13 -30.15
CA ARG A 235 -3.15 -0.12 -29.74
C ARG A 235 -3.50 -1.59 -29.92
N LEU A 236 -4.21 -2.14 -28.95
CA LEU A 236 -4.69 -3.52 -28.96
C LEU A 236 -6.17 -3.54 -28.62
N LEU A 237 -6.90 -4.42 -29.30
CA LEU A 237 -8.27 -4.77 -28.95
C LEU A 237 -8.21 -6.11 -28.21
N ARG A 238 -8.55 -6.13 -26.93
CA ARG A 238 -8.52 -7.35 -26.12
C ARG A 238 -9.86 -8.06 -26.19
N GLN A 239 -9.85 -9.34 -26.56
CA GLN A 239 -11.01 -10.22 -26.64
C GLN A 239 -10.61 -11.64 -26.21
N GLY A 240 -11.43 -12.30 -25.38
CA GLY A 240 -11.18 -13.66 -24.91
C GLY A 240 -9.86 -13.84 -24.14
N ASP A 241 -9.57 -15.09 -23.75
CA ASP A 241 -8.36 -15.40 -22.98
C ASP A 241 -7.08 -15.23 -23.81
N ASP A 242 -7.11 -15.60 -25.10
CA ASP A 242 -5.99 -15.45 -26.04
C ASP A 242 -5.54 -13.99 -26.19
N GLY A 243 -6.46 -13.03 -26.03
CA GLY A 243 -6.16 -11.60 -26.07
C GLY A 243 -5.21 -11.15 -24.95
N TRP A 244 -5.13 -11.88 -23.83
CA TRP A 244 -4.18 -11.58 -22.76
C TRP A 244 -2.74 -11.96 -23.13
N GLU A 245 -2.54 -13.01 -23.93
CA GLU A 245 -1.21 -13.38 -24.41
C GLU A 245 -0.63 -12.30 -25.34
N GLU A 246 -1.47 -11.75 -26.22
CA GLU A 246 -1.06 -10.63 -27.09
C GLU A 246 -0.70 -9.38 -26.29
N VAL A 247 -1.51 -9.04 -25.28
CA VAL A 247 -1.21 -7.93 -24.35
C VAL A 247 0.12 -8.17 -23.63
N GLN A 248 0.35 -9.35 -23.07
CA GLN A 248 1.61 -9.68 -22.37
C GLN A 248 2.82 -9.61 -23.31
N ALA A 249 2.71 -10.17 -24.52
CA ALA A 249 3.77 -10.12 -25.51
C ALA A 249 4.09 -8.67 -25.91
N LYS A 250 3.07 -7.82 -26.09
CA LYS A 250 3.27 -6.41 -26.43
C LYS A 250 3.89 -5.61 -25.28
N LEU A 251 3.45 -5.85 -24.05
CA LEU A 251 4.05 -5.24 -22.84
C LEU A 251 5.54 -5.60 -22.73
N ALA A 252 5.87 -6.88 -22.86
CA ALA A 252 7.25 -7.37 -22.77
C ALA A 252 8.13 -6.82 -23.91
N ALA A 253 7.57 -6.66 -25.11
CA ALA A 253 8.29 -6.05 -26.23
C ALA A 253 8.60 -4.57 -25.97
N MET A 254 7.59 -3.80 -25.57
CA MET A 254 7.77 -2.37 -25.26
C MET A 254 8.72 -2.15 -24.08
N ALA A 255 8.67 -2.97 -23.03
CA ALA A 255 9.55 -2.86 -21.86
C ALA A 255 11.04 -3.10 -22.16
N ARG A 256 11.38 -3.66 -23.32
CA ARG A 256 12.78 -3.85 -23.78
C ARG A 256 13.30 -2.69 -24.62
N GLU A 257 12.41 -1.79 -25.06
CA GLU A 257 12.81 -0.64 -25.85
C GLU A 257 13.51 0.40 -24.95
N PRO A 258 14.38 1.26 -25.51
CA PRO A 258 14.97 2.36 -24.75
C PRO A 258 13.90 3.37 -24.35
N HIS A 259 13.78 3.65 -23.05
CA HIS A 259 12.82 4.63 -22.53
C HIS A 259 13.50 5.93 -22.11
N ALA A 260 12.86 7.05 -22.42
CA ALA A 260 13.34 8.36 -22.02
C ALA A 260 13.25 8.53 -20.49
N PRO A 261 14.28 9.12 -19.85
CA PRO A 261 14.25 9.40 -18.43
C PRO A 261 13.25 10.53 -18.09
N PRO A 262 12.90 10.69 -16.79
CA PRO A 262 12.07 11.81 -16.34
C PRO A 262 12.66 13.17 -16.74
N VAL A 263 11.80 14.06 -17.23
CA VAL A 263 12.18 15.39 -17.71
C VAL A 263 12.33 16.38 -16.55
N ASP A 264 11.52 16.23 -15.51
CA ASP A 264 11.55 17.08 -14.33
C ASP A 264 12.48 16.49 -13.25
N ARG A 265 13.64 17.12 -13.05
CA ARG A 265 14.62 16.70 -12.03
C ARG A 265 14.20 17.01 -10.59
N ALA A 266 13.20 17.86 -10.42
CA ALA A 266 12.67 18.28 -9.13
C ALA A 266 11.15 18.10 -9.10
N LEU A 267 10.71 16.88 -9.38
CA LEU A 267 9.30 16.51 -9.35
C LEU A 267 8.79 16.65 -7.91
N SER A 268 8.16 17.78 -7.61
CA SER A 268 7.47 17.99 -6.35
C SER A 268 6.15 17.22 -6.43
N LEU A 269 6.16 15.98 -5.96
CA LEU A 269 4.91 15.29 -5.63
C LEU A 269 4.17 16.17 -4.61
N PRO A 270 2.83 16.29 -4.69
CA PRO A 270 2.06 17.14 -3.79
C PRO A 270 2.49 16.94 -2.33
N PRO A 271 2.66 18.03 -1.56
CA PRO A 271 3.21 18.00 -0.18
C PRO A 271 2.34 17.24 0.83
N GLU A 272 1.18 16.74 0.42
CA GLU A 272 0.13 16.24 1.30
C GLU A 272 0.44 14.89 1.95
N PHE A 273 1.54 14.24 1.56
CA PHE A 273 1.82 12.89 2.03
C PHE A 273 3.25 12.72 2.50
N LEU A 274 3.98 13.72 2.96
CA LEU A 274 5.22 13.51 3.71
C LEU A 274 5.25 14.52 4.87
N PRO A 275 5.57 14.10 6.11
CA PRO A 275 5.79 15.07 7.17
C PRO A 275 6.90 16.04 6.73
N PRO A 276 6.84 17.34 7.12
CA PRO A 276 7.91 18.28 6.85
C PRO A 276 9.26 17.74 7.29
N GLU A 277 10.33 18.07 6.57
CA GLU A 277 11.68 17.57 6.87
C GLU A 277 12.11 17.77 8.33
N PRO A 278 11.87 18.94 8.98
CA PRO A 278 12.17 19.10 10.41
C PRO A 278 11.43 18.10 11.30
N LEU A 279 10.17 17.79 10.98
CA LEU A 279 9.37 16.85 11.74
C LEU A 279 9.82 15.39 11.49
N ARG A 280 10.19 15.04 10.25
CA ARG A 280 10.76 13.70 9.97
C ARG A 280 12.06 13.49 10.71
N ASN A 281 12.94 14.50 10.74
CA ASN A 281 14.20 14.42 11.45
C ASN A 281 13.96 14.23 12.95
N TYR A 282 13.08 15.05 13.53
CA TYR A 282 12.64 14.90 14.92
C TYR A 282 12.11 13.48 15.22
N CYS A 283 11.18 12.96 14.41
CA CYS A 283 10.63 11.62 14.64
C CYS A 283 11.69 10.51 14.40
N THR A 284 12.65 10.72 13.51
CA THR A 284 13.77 9.78 13.31
C THR A 284 14.64 9.72 14.56
N ASP A 285 15.04 10.89 15.07
CA ASP A 285 15.86 11.01 16.27
C ASP A 285 15.15 10.38 17.47
N ARG A 286 13.86 10.68 17.66
CA ARG A 286 13.04 10.07 18.71
C ARG A 286 12.90 8.55 18.56
N ALA A 287 12.74 8.03 17.35
CA ALA A 287 12.67 6.59 17.14
C ALA A 287 13.97 5.90 17.59
N THR A 288 15.13 6.50 17.31
CA THR A 288 16.43 6.00 17.74
C THR A 288 16.64 6.12 19.25
N GLU A 289 16.33 7.28 19.84
CA GLU A 289 16.46 7.50 21.29
C GLU A 289 15.62 6.51 22.11
N GLU A 290 14.36 6.30 21.71
CA GLU A 290 13.47 5.36 22.39
C GLU A 290 13.98 3.91 22.18
N TYR A 291 14.44 3.55 20.98
CA TYR A 291 15.04 2.23 20.74
C TYR A 291 16.24 1.95 21.66
N ASP A 292 17.16 2.91 21.81
CA ASP A 292 18.33 2.77 22.67
C ASP A 292 17.93 2.69 24.15
N SER A 293 16.94 3.50 24.57
CA SER A 293 16.39 3.43 25.93
C SER A 293 15.74 2.08 26.24
N ALA A 294 15.07 1.46 25.27
CA ALA A 294 14.47 0.14 25.46
C ALA A 294 15.53 -0.94 25.70
N HIS A 295 16.64 -0.92 24.96
CA HIS A 295 17.75 -1.86 25.18
C HIS A 295 18.34 -1.72 26.58
N GLN A 296 18.54 -0.48 27.05
CA GLN A 296 18.99 -0.25 28.42
C GLN A 296 18.03 -0.85 29.45
N LEU A 297 16.72 -0.66 29.27
CA LEU A 297 15.71 -1.23 30.16
C LEU A 297 15.66 -2.77 30.10
N MET A 298 15.90 -3.36 28.93
CA MET A 298 16.02 -4.81 28.77
C MET A 298 17.24 -5.35 29.53
N ASP A 299 18.39 -4.67 29.49
CA ASP A 299 19.58 -5.02 30.26
C ASP A 299 19.32 -4.93 31.77
N GLU A 300 18.51 -3.95 32.20
CA GLU A 300 18.03 -3.78 33.58
C GLU A 300 16.91 -4.78 33.96
N LYS A 301 16.45 -5.63 33.03
CA LYS A 301 15.33 -6.59 33.18
C LYS A 301 13.97 -5.92 33.48
N ARG A 302 13.78 -4.67 33.06
CA ARG A 302 12.52 -3.92 33.17
C ARG A 302 11.70 -4.07 31.89
N PHE A 303 11.24 -5.30 31.64
CA PHE A 303 10.67 -5.70 30.35
C PHE A 303 9.36 -4.97 29.99
N ASP A 304 8.48 -4.73 30.96
CA ASP A 304 7.23 -3.99 30.74
C ASP A 304 7.49 -2.56 30.24
N GLU A 305 8.46 -1.89 30.86
CA GLU A 305 8.83 -0.53 30.50
C GLU A 305 9.58 -0.48 29.15
N ALA A 306 10.43 -1.48 28.88
CA ALA A 306 11.07 -1.64 27.59
C ALA A 306 10.05 -1.84 26.46
N GLU A 307 8.96 -2.58 26.72
CA GLU A 307 7.89 -2.81 25.76
C GLU A 307 7.19 -1.49 25.40
N ASP A 308 6.81 -0.70 26.41
CA ASP A 308 6.16 0.60 26.24
C ASP A 308 7.02 1.57 25.41
N VAL A 309 8.31 1.61 25.70
CA VAL A 309 9.29 2.42 24.97
C VAL A 309 9.41 1.97 23.52
N LEU A 310 9.43 0.66 23.26
CA LEU A 310 9.48 0.12 21.90
C LEU A 310 8.23 0.44 21.08
N TYR A 311 7.03 0.45 21.67
CA TYR A 311 5.83 0.88 20.96
C TYR A 311 5.90 2.36 20.54
N ARG A 312 6.45 3.25 21.39
CA ARG A 312 6.72 4.65 21.01
C ARG A 312 7.74 4.73 19.89
N ALA A 313 8.82 3.95 19.96
CA ALA A 313 9.84 3.89 18.92
C ALA A 313 9.25 3.43 17.57
N VAL A 314 8.36 2.42 17.58
CA VAL A 314 7.62 1.97 16.39
C VAL A 314 6.75 3.09 15.84
N ALA A 315 5.97 3.77 16.69
CA ALA A 315 5.14 4.89 16.26
C ALA A 315 5.97 5.98 15.59
N TYR A 316 7.04 6.45 16.23
CA TYR A 316 7.95 7.45 15.68
C TYR A 316 8.60 7.00 14.37
N ALA A 317 9.00 5.74 14.25
CA ALA A 317 9.57 5.20 13.01
C ALA A 317 8.56 5.15 11.86
N HIS A 318 7.28 4.85 12.14
CA HIS A 318 6.20 4.90 11.16
C HIS A 318 5.88 6.34 10.73
N TRP A 319 5.83 7.27 11.69
CA TRP A 319 5.67 8.70 11.45
C TRP A 319 6.79 9.27 10.59
N ALA A 320 8.05 9.03 10.97
CA ALA A 320 9.25 9.48 10.27
C ALA A 320 9.44 8.84 8.89
N ARG A 321 8.71 7.74 8.62
CA ARG A 321 8.93 6.85 7.46
C ARG A 321 10.36 6.34 7.42
N TYR A 322 10.89 5.95 8.58
CA TYR A 322 12.25 5.46 8.75
C TYR A 322 12.25 3.93 8.67
N PRO A 323 12.49 3.30 7.50
CA PRO A 323 12.26 1.87 7.32
C PRO A 323 13.23 1.01 8.12
N LEU A 324 14.50 1.44 8.22
CA LEU A 324 15.48 0.76 9.07
C LEU A 324 15.08 0.85 10.55
N GLY A 325 14.58 2.00 11.00
CA GLY A 325 14.02 2.15 12.35
C GLY A 325 12.88 1.17 12.62
N ARG A 326 11.93 1.05 11.67
CA ARG A 326 10.84 0.06 11.77
C ARG A 326 11.36 -1.37 11.89
N VAL A 327 12.32 -1.77 11.05
CA VAL A 327 12.95 -3.11 11.14
C VAL A 327 13.57 -3.32 12.51
N MET A 328 14.33 -2.34 13.02
CA MET A 328 15.01 -2.42 14.31
C MET A 328 14.03 -2.54 15.47
N THR A 329 13.05 -1.64 15.54
CA THR A 329 12.09 -1.57 16.66
C THR A 329 11.13 -2.76 16.66
N LEU A 330 10.61 -3.19 15.50
CA LEU A 330 9.75 -4.37 15.40
C LEU A 330 10.50 -5.66 15.73
N THR A 331 11.77 -5.77 15.32
CA THR A 331 12.61 -6.92 15.68
C THR A 331 12.84 -6.98 17.19
N ALA A 332 13.20 -5.87 17.81
CA ALA A 332 13.41 -5.80 19.25
C ALA A 332 12.13 -6.12 20.03
N LEU A 333 10.98 -5.57 19.59
CA LEU A 333 9.69 -5.85 20.21
C LEU A 333 9.31 -7.33 20.09
N GLY A 334 9.48 -7.93 18.91
CA GLY A 334 9.24 -9.37 18.72
C GLY A 334 10.15 -10.26 19.57
N GLN A 335 11.42 -9.87 19.76
CA GLN A 335 12.34 -10.56 20.66
C GLN A 335 11.94 -10.41 22.13
N LEU A 336 11.51 -9.22 22.53
CA LEU A 336 11.01 -8.95 23.88
C LEU A 336 9.75 -9.76 24.19
N SER A 337 8.81 -9.87 23.24
CA SER A 337 7.61 -10.72 23.40
C SER A 337 7.96 -12.20 23.63
N LEU A 338 9.07 -12.69 23.05
CA LEU A 338 9.57 -14.05 23.29
C LEU A 338 10.20 -14.21 24.67
N ILE A 339 11.06 -13.27 25.07
CA ILE A 339 11.90 -13.38 26.26
C ILE A 339 11.14 -12.97 27.53
N GLY A 340 10.44 -11.84 27.48
CA GLY A 340 9.77 -11.24 28.65
C GLY A 340 8.42 -11.88 28.97
N PHE A 341 7.66 -12.28 27.94
CA PHE A 341 6.23 -12.60 28.10
C PHE A 341 5.84 -14.01 27.62
N GLY A 342 6.72 -14.71 26.89
CA GLY A 342 6.41 -16.04 26.34
C GLY A 342 5.26 -16.03 25.31
N ALA A 343 4.89 -14.86 24.79
CA ALA A 343 3.78 -14.64 23.87
C ALA A 343 4.18 -14.98 22.44
N LYS A 344 4.26 -16.28 22.14
CA LYS A 344 4.79 -16.78 20.85
C LYS A 344 3.98 -16.33 19.63
N GLY A 345 2.66 -16.17 19.76
CA GLY A 345 1.80 -15.70 18.66
C GLY A 345 2.17 -14.27 18.24
N ASP A 346 2.20 -13.38 19.21
CA ASP A 346 2.47 -11.95 19.04
C ASP A 346 3.89 -11.71 18.50
N ALA A 347 4.88 -12.43 19.06
CA ALA A 347 6.24 -12.42 18.56
C ALA A 347 6.35 -12.83 17.09
N GLY A 348 5.56 -13.82 16.67
CA GLY A 348 5.52 -14.26 15.27
C GLY A 348 5.06 -13.14 14.34
N SER A 349 3.93 -12.50 14.66
CA SER A 349 3.38 -11.40 13.84
C SER A 349 4.34 -10.21 13.76
N LEU A 350 4.99 -9.84 14.86
CA LEU A 350 5.97 -8.74 14.92
C LEU A 350 7.23 -9.04 14.10
N LEU A 351 7.75 -10.27 14.19
CA LEU A 351 8.92 -10.67 13.40
C LEU A 351 8.58 -10.81 11.91
N GLU A 352 7.35 -11.20 11.55
CA GLU A 352 6.89 -11.20 10.16
C GLU A 352 6.81 -9.77 9.60
N MET A 353 6.29 -8.80 10.37
CA MET A 353 6.34 -7.38 10.00
C MET A 353 7.76 -6.88 9.77
N ALA A 354 8.67 -7.24 10.67
CA ALA A 354 10.07 -6.87 10.59
C ALA A 354 10.73 -7.49 9.35
N LEU A 355 10.43 -8.77 9.04
CA LEU A 355 10.97 -9.47 7.87
C LEU A 355 10.48 -8.85 6.56
N ASP A 356 9.18 -8.57 6.44
CA ASP A 356 8.58 -7.91 5.28
C ASP A 356 9.26 -6.55 5.02
N THR A 357 9.35 -5.70 6.06
CA THR A 357 10.01 -4.39 5.95
C THR A 357 11.51 -4.54 5.65
N CYS A 358 12.18 -5.55 6.22
CA CYS A 358 13.60 -5.80 6.00
C CYS A 358 13.88 -6.24 4.56
N GLN A 359 12.97 -6.99 3.94
CA GLN A 359 13.05 -7.40 2.54
C GLN A 359 13.06 -6.19 1.60
N GLU A 360 12.27 -5.16 1.90
CA GLU A 360 12.18 -3.92 1.10
C GLU A 360 13.49 -3.13 1.06
N VAL A 361 14.23 -3.09 2.18
CA VAL A 361 15.40 -2.21 2.33
C VAL A 361 16.75 -2.93 2.40
N ARG A 362 16.79 -4.26 2.33
CA ARG A 362 18.05 -5.04 2.40
C ARG A 362 19.01 -4.76 1.25
N THR A 363 18.52 -4.32 0.09
CA THR A 363 19.35 -3.99 -1.07
C THR A 363 20.07 -2.66 -0.90
N THR A 364 19.57 -1.77 -0.04
CA THR A 364 20.08 -0.41 0.17
C THR A 364 20.67 -0.20 1.57
N SER A 365 20.40 -1.10 2.53
CA SER A 365 20.92 -1.04 3.90
C SER A 365 21.71 -2.29 4.26
N ARG A 366 23.02 -2.11 4.54
CA ARG A 366 23.90 -3.18 5.03
C ARG A 366 23.44 -3.73 6.38
N THR A 367 22.84 -2.89 7.22
CA THR A 367 22.28 -3.31 8.52
C THR A 367 21.08 -4.22 8.32
N ALA A 368 20.14 -3.84 7.45
CA ALA A 368 18.98 -4.68 7.12
C ALA A 368 19.42 -6.02 6.49
N ALA A 369 20.39 -5.99 5.56
CA ALA A 369 20.94 -7.21 4.97
C ALA A 369 21.53 -8.19 6.02
N LYS A 370 22.13 -7.67 7.09
CA LYS A 370 22.63 -8.49 8.20
C LYS A 370 21.51 -9.01 9.12
N MET A 371 20.45 -8.22 9.33
CA MET A 371 19.34 -8.60 10.20
C MET A 371 18.43 -9.65 9.56
N TYR A 372 18.22 -9.59 8.24
CA TYR A 372 17.34 -10.49 7.50
C TYR A 372 17.50 -11.99 7.87
N PRO A 373 18.69 -12.60 7.78
CA PRO A 373 18.85 -14.02 8.11
C PRO A 373 18.58 -14.34 9.59
N ALA A 374 18.83 -13.38 10.50
CA ALA A 374 18.55 -13.57 11.92
C ALA A 374 17.04 -13.56 12.21
N ILE A 375 16.29 -12.66 11.56
CA ILE A 375 14.82 -12.59 11.67
C ILE A 375 14.19 -13.86 11.07
N GLU A 376 14.65 -14.28 9.88
CA GLU A 376 14.18 -15.49 9.20
C GLU A 376 14.42 -16.75 10.05
N GLN A 377 15.60 -16.88 10.65
CA GLN A 377 15.92 -17.98 11.55
C GLN A 377 15.07 -17.96 12.83
N ALA A 378 14.79 -16.79 13.40
CA ALA A 378 13.91 -16.66 14.57
C ALA A 378 12.48 -17.12 14.26
N LEU A 379 11.92 -16.68 13.12
CA LEU A 379 10.61 -17.12 12.64
C LEU A 379 10.56 -18.61 12.34
N GLY A 380 11.60 -19.17 11.70
CA GLY A 380 11.70 -20.59 11.41
C GLY A 380 11.65 -21.45 12.68
N ARG A 381 12.38 -21.05 13.73
CA ARG A 381 12.32 -21.70 15.04
C ARG A 381 10.93 -21.62 15.67
N LEU A 382 10.32 -20.43 15.67
CA LEU A 382 9.00 -20.22 16.22
C LEU A 382 7.93 -21.09 15.55
N ARG A 383 7.94 -21.15 14.20
CA ARG A 383 7.02 -21.98 13.42
C ARG A 383 7.20 -23.48 13.71
N ALA A 384 8.44 -23.94 13.82
CA ALA A 384 8.74 -25.34 14.15
C ALA A 384 8.24 -25.72 15.56
N GLU A 385 8.43 -24.84 16.54
CA GLU A 385 7.95 -25.06 17.91
C GLU A 385 6.42 -25.08 18.00
N THR A 386 5.73 -24.19 17.27
CA THR A 386 4.26 -24.16 17.21
C THR A 386 3.69 -25.41 16.54
N ALA A 387 4.32 -25.87 15.44
CA ALA A 387 3.93 -27.10 14.75
C ALA A 387 4.13 -28.36 15.62
N ALA A 388 5.21 -28.42 16.41
CA ALA A 388 5.47 -29.53 17.32
C ALA A 388 4.44 -29.62 18.46
N LYS A 389 3.99 -28.48 19.00
CA LYS A 389 2.92 -28.44 20.02
C LYS A 389 1.55 -28.84 19.45
N GLY A 390 1.20 -28.36 18.25
CA GLY A 390 -0.06 -28.72 17.60
C GLY A 390 -0.19 -30.22 17.32
N LYS A 391 0.91 -30.91 16.98
CA LYS A 391 0.92 -32.37 16.83
C LYS A 391 0.71 -33.11 18.16
N GLY A 392 1.36 -32.65 19.24
CA GLY A 392 1.25 -33.27 20.57
C GLY A 392 -0.14 -33.17 21.21
N GLU A 393 -0.86 -32.07 20.96
CA GLU A 393 -2.24 -31.88 21.47
C GLU A 393 -3.26 -32.73 20.70
N ILE A 394 -3.08 -32.92 19.39
CA ILE A 394 -3.90 -33.82 18.57
C ILE A 394 -3.70 -35.29 19.00
N ASP A 395 -2.47 -35.69 19.27
CA ASP A 395 -2.16 -37.05 19.76
C ASP A 395 -2.66 -37.31 21.20
N ALA A 396 -2.82 -36.25 22.01
CA ALA A 396 -3.37 -36.32 23.36
C ALA A 396 -4.91 -36.30 23.39
N ALA A 397 -5.56 -35.60 22.45
CA ALA A 397 -7.03 -35.55 22.32
C ALA A 397 -7.62 -36.75 21.55
N GLY A 398 -6.78 -37.55 20.89
CA GLY A 398 -7.13 -38.80 20.23
C GLY A 398 -6.97 -40.07 21.08
N LYS A 399 -6.66 -39.94 22.37
CA LYS A 399 -6.72 -41.00 23.39
C LYS A 399 -7.84 -40.69 24.37
#